data_AF-A0A6J6H0D1-F1
#
_entry.id   AF-A0A6J6H0D1-F1
#
_cell.length_a   1.000
_cell.length_b   1.000
_cell.length_c   1.000
_cell.angle_alpha   90.00
_cell.angle_beta   90.00
_cell.angle_gamma   90.00
#
_symmetry.space_group_name_H-M   'P 1'
#
loop_
_entity.id
_entity.type
_entity.pdbx_description
1 polymer ?
#
loop_
_entity_poly.entity_id
_entity_poly.type
_entity_poly.pdbx_seq_one_letter_code
_entity_poly.pdbx_strand_id
1 'polypeptide(L)'
;MSGEETQFPVVMRGYERGPVDDAILDLRKELMLLSAQNAQLAQELKDAVKTSEEAQAALSEAADPTYSGVGARAALILSTAEDQAQNLLSDATREIERQKKALHDEIEDLRGEAKGYYDSLVAEAQRRADRIVVAARTDYDEMLSQARSEATRVKEESIREAGSIRGAISTEVARMKATAKREIEAQKAAVERDLAERKLLAFRETSIGLDFEQAAALLTEQARIDLELELTARRQEAEAEYLRKHQEAVAATQRYLDDANAQLSSALTRANAARLEAETLEAAAISINQQTTDAARKKSDAIIAAAEAEARSVATQSQQQLELQIANAKAELDRIKSERESVEVYLRNLRNVLQGAGGNQSPLA
;
A
#
# COMPACT_ATOMS: atom_id res chain seq x y z
N MET A 1 -60.75 -51.18 -55.31
CA MET A 1 -62.09 -51.14 -54.68
C MET A 1 -62.14 -49.83 -53.92
N SER A 2 -63.03 -48.87 -54.16
CA SER A 2 -64.40 -48.89 -54.66
C SER A 2 -64.62 -47.65 -55.53
N GLY A 3 -65.45 -47.75 -56.56
CA GLY A 3 -65.75 -46.64 -57.46
C GLY A 3 -66.68 -45.65 -56.78
N GLU A 4 -66.17 -44.46 -56.47
CA GLU A 4 -67.01 -43.29 -56.28
C GLU A 4 -67.36 -42.75 -57.67
N GLU A 5 -68.52 -43.17 -58.18
CA GLU A 5 -69.15 -42.52 -59.32
C GLU A 5 -69.48 -41.07 -58.93
N THR A 6 -68.62 -40.12 -59.30
CA THR A 6 -68.86 -38.69 -59.13
C THR A 6 -69.99 -38.27 -60.09
N GLN A 7 -71.23 -38.33 -59.62
CA GLN A 7 -72.38 -37.80 -60.36
C GLN A 7 -72.34 -36.28 -60.35
N PHE A 8 -71.92 -35.70 -61.47
CA PHE A 8 -71.95 -34.25 -61.67
C PHE A 8 -73.39 -33.75 -61.86
N PRO A 9 -73.82 -32.69 -61.14
CA PRO A 9 -75.14 -32.10 -61.34
C PRO A 9 -75.29 -31.54 -62.77
N VAL A 10 -76.45 -31.78 -63.40
CA VAL A 10 -76.76 -31.43 -64.80
C VAL A 10 -77.69 -30.22 -64.86
N VAL A 11 -77.31 -29.18 -65.58
CA VAL A 11 -78.16 -28.05 -65.95
C VAL A 11 -78.71 -28.24 -67.38
N MET A 12 -79.73 -27.48 -67.77
CA MET A 12 -80.49 -27.58 -69.04
C MET A 12 -79.65 -27.75 -70.33
N ARG A 13 -78.34 -27.45 -70.30
CA ARG A 13 -77.37 -27.70 -71.39
C ARG A 13 -75.99 -28.17 -70.88
N GLY A 14 -75.91 -29.19 -70.03
CA GLY A 14 -74.65 -29.89 -69.68
C GLY A 14 -74.35 -29.95 -68.19
N TYR A 15 -73.13 -30.35 -67.83
CA TYR A 15 -72.70 -30.45 -66.43
C TYR A 15 -72.37 -29.09 -65.81
N GLU A 16 -72.60 -28.95 -64.51
CA GLU A 16 -72.23 -27.76 -63.75
C GLU A 16 -70.71 -27.64 -63.66
N ARG A 17 -70.18 -26.49 -64.09
CA ARG A 17 -68.75 -26.29 -64.28
C ARG A 17 -67.94 -26.30 -62.98
N GLY A 18 -68.48 -25.80 -61.87
CA GLY A 18 -67.78 -25.74 -60.58
C GLY A 18 -67.39 -27.13 -60.04
N PRO A 19 -68.36 -28.04 -59.81
CA PRO A 19 -68.09 -29.39 -59.34
C PRO A 19 -67.20 -30.22 -60.27
N VAL A 20 -67.30 -29.98 -61.60
CA VAL A 20 -66.45 -30.65 -62.60
C VAL A 20 -65.01 -30.12 -62.53
N ASP A 21 -64.81 -28.80 -62.43
CA ASP A 21 -63.48 -28.20 -62.30
C ASP A 21 -62.81 -28.65 -60.99
N ASP A 22 -63.56 -28.78 -59.89
CA ASP A 22 -63.07 -29.29 -58.60
C ASP A 22 -62.65 -30.78 -58.69
N ALA A 23 -63.47 -31.63 -59.31
CA ALA A 23 -63.10 -33.04 -59.53
C ALA A 23 -61.88 -33.19 -60.44
N ILE A 24 -61.73 -32.34 -61.47
CA ILE A 24 -60.53 -32.32 -62.32
C ILE A 24 -59.30 -31.88 -61.51
N LEU A 25 -59.44 -30.91 -60.59
CA LEU A 25 -58.36 -30.50 -59.70
C LEU A 25 -57.95 -31.63 -58.76
N ASP A 26 -58.89 -32.36 -58.19
CA ASP A 26 -58.60 -33.49 -57.31
C ASP A 26 -57.97 -34.66 -58.07
N LEU A 27 -58.47 -34.99 -59.27
CA LEU A 27 -57.84 -35.99 -60.14
C LEU A 27 -56.41 -35.60 -60.55
N ARG A 28 -56.15 -34.30 -60.75
CA ARG A 28 -54.79 -33.77 -61.02
C ARG A 28 -53.89 -33.91 -59.79
N LYS A 29 -54.40 -33.67 -58.58
CA LYS A 29 -53.64 -33.89 -57.33
C LYS A 29 -53.32 -35.37 -57.15
N GLU A 30 -54.29 -36.26 -57.39
CA GLU A 30 -54.08 -37.71 -57.33
C GLU A 30 -53.08 -38.18 -58.38
N LEU A 31 -53.15 -37.67 -59.61
CA LEU A 31 -52.15 -37.94 -60.65
C LEU A 31 -50.75 -37.46 -60.26
N MET A 32 -50.62 -36.28 -59.66
CA MET A 32 -49.33 -35.80 -59.13
C MET A 32 -48.82 -36.70 -58.00
N LEU A 33 -49.71 -37.14 -57.11
CA LEU A 33 -49.36 -38.02 -55.99
C LEU A 33 -48.92 -39.40 -56.46
N LEU A 34 -49.64 -39.99 -57.42
CA LEU A 34 -49.26 -41.25 -58.07
C LEU A 34 -47.96 -41.11 -58.87
N SER A 35 -47.75 -39.99 -59.57
CA SER A 35 -46.49 -39.72 -60.26
C SER A 35 -45.32 -39.62 -59.29
N ALA A 36 -45.51 -38.99 -58.13
CA ALA A 36 -44.50 -38.90 -57.08
C ALA A 36 -44.20 -40.27 -56.47
N GLN A 37 -45.22 -41.07 -56.19
CA GLN A 37 -45.06 -42.45 -55.72
C GLN A 37 -44.34 -43.33 -56.73
N ASN A 38 -44.67 -43.23 -58.03
CA ASN A 38 -43.97 -43.98 -59.07
C ASN A 38 -42.51 -43.56 -59.21
N ALA A 39 -42.20 -42.27 -59.08
CA ALA A 39 -40.82 -41.79 -59.08
C ALA A 39 -40.04 -42.33 -57.86
N GLN A 40 -40.68 -42.36 -56.69
CA GLN A 40 -40.10 -42.96 -55.49
C GLN A 40 -39.86 -44.47 -55.65
N LEU A 41 -40.85 -45.21 -56.13
CA LEU A 41 -40.72 -46.65 -56.39
C LEU A 41 -39.65 -46.96 -57.45
N ALA A 42 -39.51 -46.13 -58.48
CA ALA A 42 -38.45 -46.28 -59.48
C ALA A 42 -37.06 -46.05 -58.88
N GLN A 43 -36.93 -45.11 -57.94
CA GLN A 43 -35.68 -44.87 -57.21
C GLN A 43 -35.36 -46.04 -56.27
N GLU A 44 -36.34 -46.52 -55.50
CA GLU A 44 -36.18 -47.69 -54.63
C GLU A 44 -35.83 -48.95 -55.42
N LEU A 45 -36.45 -49.17 -56.58
CA LEU A 45 -36.12 -50.28 -57.47
C LEU A 45 -34.68 -50.16 -57.99
N LYS A 46 -34.25 -48.97 -58.39
CA LYS A 46 -32.88 -48.73 -58.85
C LYS A 46 -31.87 -49.02 -57.74
N ASP A 47 -32.15 -48.59 -56.53
CA ASP A 47 -31.29 -48.83 -55.38
C ASP A 47 -31.26 -50.33 -55.02
N ALA A 48 -32.41 -51.02 -55.05
CA ALA A 48 -32.50 -52.46 -54.83
C ALA A 48 -31.73 -53.26 -55.90
N VAL A 49 -31.88 -52.92 -57.19
CA VAL A 49 -31.12 -53.54 -58.29
C VAL A 49 -29.63 -53.34 -58.09
N LYS A 50 -29.20 -52.11 -57.75
CA LYS A 50 -27.80 -51.82 -57.47
C LYS A 50 -27.25 -52.69 -56.32
N THR A 51 -27.99 -52.79 -55.21
CA THR A 51 -27.56 -53.66 -54.09
C THR A 51 -27.53 -55.14 -54.48
N SER A 52 -28.43 -55.59 -55.35
CA SER A 52 -28.44 -56.96 -55.85
C SER A 52 -27.25 -57.23 -56.76
N GLU A 53 -26.89 -56.31 -57.65
CA GLU A 53 -25.71 -56.40 -58.52
C GLU A 53 -24.42 -56.42 -57.69
N GLU A 54 -24.32 -55.55 -56.67
CA GLU A 54 -23.19 -55.52 -55.74
C GLU A 54 -23.09 -56.84 -54.94
N ALA A 55 -24.21 -57.37 -54.45
CA ALA A 55 -24.23 -58.66 -53.74
C ALA A 55 -23.87 -59.83 -54.67
N GLN A 56 -24.35 -59.82 -55.91
CA GLN A 56 -24.04 -60.85 -56.91
C GLN A 56 -22.54 -60.81 -57.29
N ALA A 57 -21.98 -59.61 -57.46
CA ALA A 57 -20.55 -59.42 -57.71
C ALA A 57 -19.71 -59.96 -56.53
N ALA A 58 -20.07 -59.60 -55.30
CA ALA A 58 -19.40 -60.09 -54.09
C ALA A 58 -19.49 -61.63 -53.95
N LEU A 59 -20.63 -62.22 -54.30
CA LEU A 59 -20.83 -63.68 -54.27
C LEU A 59 -19.98 -64.39 -55.34
N SER A 60 -19.90 -63.83 -56.54
CA SER A 60 -19.06 -64.37 -57.63
C SER A 60 -17.56 -64.31 -57.28
N GLU A 61 -17.12 -63.24 -56.63
CA GLU A 61 -15.74 -63.08 -56.18
C GLU A 61 -15.39 -64.03 -55.02
N ALA A 62 -16.36 -64.41 -54.20
CA ALA A 62 -16.20 -65.41 -53.15
C ALA A 62 -16.17 -66.86 -53.69
N ALA A 63 -16.83 -67.12 -54.82
CA ALA A 63 -16.91 -68.43 -55.45
C ALA A 63 -15.65 -68.80 -56.26
N ASP A 64 -15.00 -67.83 -56.92
CA ASP A 64 -13.74 -68.01 -57.66
C ASP A 64 -12.71 -66.91 -57.29
N PRO A 65 -11.89 -67.12 -56.25
CA PRO A 65 -10.88 -66.15 -55.83
C PRO A 65 -9.81 -65.96 -56.90
N THR A 66 -9.96 -64.94 -57.74
CA THR A 66 -8.99 -64.60 -58.77
C THR A 66 -7.88 -63.72 -58.19
N TYR A 67 -6.67 -63.83 -58.73
CA TYR A 67 -5.50 -63.01 -58.36
C TYR A 67 -5.75 -61.48 -58.47
N SER A 68 -6.71 -61.08 -59.31
CA SER A 68 -7.16 -59.68 -59.40
C SER A 68 -7.99 -59.23 -58.18
N GLY A 69 -8.82 -60.11 -57.59
CA GLY A 69 -9.72 -59.79 -56.46
C GLY A 69 -8.99 -59.58 -55.14
N VAL A 70 -7.95 -60.37 -54.85
CA VAL A 70 -7.15 -60.14 -53.63
C VAL A 70 -6.31 -58.85 -53.75
N GLY A 71 -5.94 -58.44 -54.98
CA GLY A 71 -5.32 -57.13 -55.26
C GLY A 71 -6.27 -55.96 -55.02
N ALA A 72 -7.53 -56.11 -55.42
CA ALA A 72 -8.58 -55.15 -55.13
C ALA A 72 -8.86 -55.04 -53.62
N ARG A 73 -8.90 -56.16 -52.89
CA ARG A 73 -9.03 -56.16 -51.42
C ARG A 73 -7.82 -55.55 -50.73
N ALA A 74 -6.59 -55.82 -51.19
CA ALA A 74 -5.40 -55.20 -50.64
C ALA A 74 -5.38 -53.67 -50.87
N ALA A 75 -5.84 -53.21 -52.03
CA ALA A 75 -5.99 -51.78 -52.33
C ALA A 75 -7.09 -51.13 -51.47
N LEU A 76 -8.22 -51.82 -51.26
CA LEU A 76 -9.28 -51.37 -50.36
C LEU A 76 -8.78 -51.25 -48.92
N ILE A 77 -8.06 -52.26 -48.41
CA ILE A 77 -7.46 -52.22 -47.07
C ILE A 77 -6.47 -51.05 -46.95
N LEU A 78 -5.61 -50.83 -47.95
CA LEU A 78 -4.72 -49.66 -48.02
C LEU A 78 -5.50 -48.35 -47.90
N SER A 79 -6.52 -48.20 -48.74
CA SER A 79 -7.32 -46.97 -48.81
C SER A 79 -8.01 -46.72 -47.48
N THR A 80 -8.63 -47.76 -46.89
CA THR A 80 -9.27 -47.63 -45.58
C THR A 80 -8.28 -47.34 -44.46
N ALA A 81 -7.06 -47.88 -44.53
CA ALA A 81 -6.01 -47.60 -43.55
C ALA A 81 -5.44 -46.18 -43.71
N GLU A 82 -5.28 -45.69 -44.94
CA GLU A 82 -4.90 -44.30 -45.23
C GLU A 82 -5.97 -43.31 -44.78
N ASP A 83 -7.25 -43.60 -45.07
CA ASP A 83 -8.38 -42.79 -44.61
C ASP A 83 -8.46 -42.78 -43.07
N GLN A 84 -8.27 -43.93 -42.43
CA GLN A 84 -8.21 -44.01 -40.97
C GLN A 84 -7.01 -43.24 -40.39
N ALA A 85 -5.83 -43.33 -41.00
CA ALA A 85 -4.65 -42.60 -40.56
C ALA A 85 -4.82 -41.08 -40.74
N GLN A 86 -5.42 -40.63 -41.85
CA GLN A 86 -5.74 -39.22 -42.07
C GLN A 86 -6.76 -38.70 -41.07
N ASN A 87 -7.80 -39.48 -40.76
CA ASN A 87 -8.78 -39.12 -39.74
C ASN A 87 -8.12 -39.02 -38.36
N LEU A 88 -7.29 -40.00 -37.98
CA LEU A 88 -6.57 -39.99 -36.72
C LEU A 88 -5.64 -38.77 -36.61
N LEU A 89 -4.94 -38.42 -37.69
CA LEU A 89 -4.08 -37.24 -37.73
C LEU A 89 -4.89 -35.94 -37.64
N SER A 90 -6.05 -35.87 -38.30
CA SER A 90 -6.95 -34.72 -38.22
C SER A 90 -7.54 -34.55 -36.81
N ASP A 91 -7.86 -35.65 -36.14
CA ASP A 91 -8.41 -35.60 -34.78
C ASP A 91 -7.32 -35.24 -33.77
N ALA A 92 -6.12 -35.80 -33.90
CA ALA A 92 -4.97 -35.44 -33.07
C ALA A 92 -4.59 -33.97 -33.23
N THR A 93 -4.59 -33.43 -34.45
CA THR A 93 -4.32 -32.00 -34.69
C THR A 93 -5.40 -31.10 -34.11
N ARG A 94 -6.69 -31.47 -34.24
CA ARG A 94 -7.79 -30.75 -33.59
C ARG A 94 -7.66 -30.74 -32.08
N GLU A 95 -7.26 -31.86 -31.48
CA GLU A 95 -7.10 -31.97 -30.04
C GLU A 95 -5.91 -31.16 -29.53
N ILE A 96 -4.77 -31.17 -30.24
CA ILE A 96 -3.63 -30.31 -29.94
C ILE A 96 -4.03 -28.83 -29.98
N GLU A 97 -4.78 -28.40 -31.00
CA GLU A 97 -5.23 -27.01 -31.10
C GLU A 97 -6.21 -26.63 -29.98
N ARG A 98 -7.09 -27.55 -29.56
CA ARG A 98 -7.93 -27.35 -28.36
C ARG A 98 -7.11 -27.19 -27.09
N GLN A 99 -6.13 -28.07 -26.87
CA GLN A 99 -5.27 -28.02 -25.69
C GLN A 99 -4.42 -26.75 -25.66
N LYS A 100 -3.83 -26.34 -26.79
CA LYS A 100 -3.10 -25.07 -26.90
C LYS A 100 -3.97 -23.88 -26.56
N LYS A 101 -5.21 -23.86 -27.06
CA LYS A 101 -6.15 -22.79 -26.75
C LYS A 101 -6.49 -22.77 -25.27
N ALA A 102 -6.83 -23.91 -24.68
CA ALA A 102 -7.13 -24.01 -23.25
C ALA A 102 -5.95 -23.55 -22.38
N LEU A 103 -4.72 -23.96 -22.73
CA LEU A 103 -3.51 -23.52 -22.04
C LEU A 103 -3.27 -22.01 -22.19
N HIS A 104 -3.56 -21.45 -23.37
CA HIS A 104 -3.43 -20.02 -23.60
C HIS A 104 -4.41 -19.22 -22.73
N ASP A 105 -5.67 -19.65 -22.69
CA ASP A 105 -6.72 -19.04 -21.88
C ASP A 105 -6.35 -19.13 -20.38
N GLU A 106 -5.85 -20.28 -19.91
CA GLU A 106 -5.40 -20.46 -18.52
C GLU A 106 -4.19 -19.57 -18.15
N ILE A 107 -3.23 -19.40 -19.07
CA ILE A 107 -2.09 -18.49 -18.87
C ILE A 107 -2.56 -17.04 -18.82
N GLU A 108 -3.54 -16.66 -19.64
CA GLU A 108 -4.11 -15.31 -19.64
C GLU A 108 -4.86 -15.03 -18.33
N ASP A 109 -5.66 -15.98 -17.86
CA ASP A 109 -6.36 -15.90 -16.57
C ASP A 109 -5.37 -15.77 -15.41
N LEU A 110 -4.34 -16.63 -15.35
CA LEU A 110 -3.31 -16.58 -14.30
C LEU A 110 -2.53 -15.26 -14.33
N ARG A 111 -2.25 -14.72 -15.52
CA ARG A 111 -1.65 -13.38 -15.66
C ARG A 111 -2.58 -12.27 -15.18
N GLY A 112 -3.87 -12.39 -15.46
CA GLY A 112 -4.90 -11.47 -14.99
C GLY A 112 -4.99 -11.45 -13.47
N GLU A 113 -5.04 -12.62 -12.84
CA GLU A 113 -5.05 -12.78 -11.38
C GLU A 113 -3.77 -12.23 -10.73
N ALA A 114 -2.60 -12.61 -11.26
CA ALA A 114 -1.31 -12.13 -10.75
C ALA A 114 -1.20 -10.60 -10.85
N LYS A 115 -1.66 -10.01 -11.97
CA LYS A 115 -1.70 -8.56 -12.14
C LYS A 115 -2.65 -7.91 -11.14
N GLY A 116 -3.85 -8.45 -10.96
CA GLY A 116 -4.82 -7.95 -9.97
C GLY A 116 -4.28 -7.99 -8.55
N TYR A 117 -3.60 -9.08 -8.17
CA TYR A 117 -2.93 -9.20 -6.88
C TYR A 117 -1.82 -8.16 -6.72
N TYR A 118 -0.96 -7.98 -7.73
CA TYR A 118 0.08 -6.96 -7.73
C TYR A 118 -0.48 -5.55 -7.59
N ASP A 119 -1.50 -5.20 -8.37
CA ASP A 119 -2.14 -3.88 -8.31
C ASP A 119 -2.77 -3.64 -6.93
N SER A 120 -3.40 -4.66 -6.34
CA SER A 120 -3.97 -4.57 -4.99
C SER A 120 -2.90 -4.35 -3.90
N LEU A 121 -1.77 -5.06 -4.00
CA LEU A 121 -0.64 -4.95 -3.08
C LEU A 121 0.03 -3.58 -3.17
N VAL A 122 0.23 -3.07 -4.39
CA VAL A 122 0.77 -1.73 -4.63
C VAL A 122 -0.17 -0.66 -4.08
N ALA A 123 -1.48 -0.78 -4.32
CA ALA A 123 -2.46 0.15 -3.79
C ALA A 123 -2.55 0.12 -2.25
N GLU A 124 -2.40 -1.05 -1.63
CA GLU A 124 -2.31 -1.17 -0.16
C GLU A 124 -1.03 -0.54 0.39
N ALA A 125 0.12 -0.82 -0.23
CA ALA A 125 1.40 -0.24 0.15
C ALA A 125 1.39 1.29 0.04
N GLN A 126 0.83 1.84 -1.05
CA GLN A 126 0.64 3.28 -1.23
C GLN A 126 -0.25 3.88 -0.14
N ARG A 127 -1.43 3.30 0.12
CA ARG A 127 -2.32 3.77 1.21
C ARG A 127 -1.65 3.70 2.58
N ARG A 128 -0.81 2.70 2.83
CA ARG A 128 -0.04 2.61 4.08
C ARG A 128 1.03 3.70 4.16
N ALA A 129 1.74 3.96 3.07
CA ALA A 129 2.72 5.04 3.00
C ALA A 129 2.06 6.41 3.22
N ASP A 130 0.93 6.68 2.58
CA ASP A 130 0.18 7.92 2.75
C ASP A 130 -0.27 8.12 4.20
N ARG A 131 -0.79 7.06 4.85
CA ARG A 131 -1.15 7.13 6.28
C ARG A 131 0.04 7.47 7.17
N ILE A 132 1.21 6.89 6.91
CA ILE A 132 2.43 7.19 7.68
C ILE A 132 2.86 8.64 7.46
N VAL A 133 2.82 9.15 6.22
CA VAL A 133 3.18 10.53 5.92
C VAL A 133 2.22 11.52 6.57
N VAL A 134 0.91 11.24 6.54
CA VAL A 134 -0.10 12.10 7.18
C VAL A 134 0.05 12.09 8.71
N ALA A 135 0.26 10.91 9.32
CA ALA A 135 0.51 10.80 10.75
C ALA A 135 1.78 11.57 11.16
N ALA A 136 2.90 11.36 10.45
CA ALA A 136 4.15 12.06 10.73
C ALA A 136 4.03 13.59 10.58
N ARG A 137 3.26 14.08 9.61
CA ARG A 137 2.98 15.52 9.47
C ARG A 137 2.16 16.06 10.64
N THR A 138 1.15 15.30 11.08
CA THR A 138 0.30 15.70 12.21
C THR A 138 1.12 15.76 13.50
N ASP A 139 1.93 14.73 13.77
CA ASP A 139 2.82 14.69 14.94
C ASP A 139 3.84 15.85 14.91
N TYR A 140 4.39 16.15 13.73
CA TYR A 140 5.30 17.27 13.53
C TYR A 140 4.64 18.62 13.82
N ASP A 141 3.43 18.86 13.28
CA ASP A 141 2.68 20.10 13.49
C ASP A 141 2.28 20.27 14.97
N GLU A 142 1.91 19.18 15.64
CA GLU A 142 1.62 19.19 17.08
C GLU A 142 2.87 19.52 17.89
N MET A 143 4.01 18.88 17.61
CA MET A 143 5.28 19.16 18.28
C MET A 143 5.72 20.62 18.06
N LEU A 144 5.56 21.15 16.85
CA LEU A 144 5.87 22.54 16.54
C LEU A 144 4.95 23.51 17.30
N SER A 145 3.66 23.19 17.40
CA SER A 145 2.69 23.96 18.17
C SER A 145 3.04 23.99 19.66
N GLN A 146 3.33 22.82 20.24
CA GLN A 146 3.75 22.69 21.64
C GLN A 146 5.05 23.48 21.90
N ALA A 147 6.06 23.33 21.05
CA ALA A 147 7.32 24.06 21.17
C ALA A 147 7.14 25.59 21.10
N ARG A 148 6.26 26.08 20.21
CA ARG A 148 5.94 27.51 20.10
C ARG A 148 5.19 28.02 21.34
N SER A 149 4.24 27.24 21.84
CA SER A 149 3.51 27.58 23.07
C SER A 149 4.46 27.66 24.27
N GLU A 150 5.35 26.68 24.41
CA GLU A 150 6.34 26.63 25.49
C GLU A 150 7.35 27.78 25.39
N ALA A 151 7.86 28.07 24.18
CA ALA A 151 8.74 29.21 23.96
C ALA A 151 8.06 30.54 24.31
N THR A 152 6.77 30.68 24.00
CA THR A 152 5.98 31.87 24.38
C THR A 152 5.81 31.95 25.90
N ARG A 153 5.48 30.83 26.56
CA ARG A 153 5.34 30.74 28.01
C ARG A 153 6.62 31.17 28.73
N VAL A 154 7.77 30.62 28.33
CA VAL A 154 9.09 30.95 28.91
C VAL A 154 9.45 32.41 28.67
N LYS A 155 9.16 32.93 27.47
CA LYS A 155 9.40 34.35 27.15
C LYS A 155 8.56 35.27 28.04
N GLU A 156 7.27 34.98 28.21
CA GLU A 156 6.39 35.78 29.06
C GLU A 156 6.81 35.70 30.54
N GLU A 157 7.17 34.51 31.02
CA GLU A 157 7.71 34.31 32.36
C GLU A 157 8.98 35.15 32.58
N SER A 158 9.92 35.09 31.64
CA SER A 158 11.15 35.90 31.66
C SER A 158 10.86 37.40 31.66
N ILE A 159 9.86 37.86 30.89
CA ILE A 159 9.44 39.28 30.88
C ILE A 159 8.84 39.69 32.24
N ARG A 160 7.99 38.84 32.84
CA ARG A 160 7.40 39.09 34.15
C ARG A 160 8.47 39.15 35.24
N GLU A 161 9.41 38.20 35.26
CA GLU A 161 10.53 38.17 36.19
C GLU A 161 11.42 39.40 36.03
N ALA A 162 11.81 39.74 34.80
CA ALA A 162 12.59 40.95 34.53
C ALA A 162 11.85 42.23 34.97
N GLY A 163 10.53 42.27 34.81
CA GLY A 163 9.68 43.36 35.31
C GLY A 163 9.69 43.44 36.84
N SER A 164 9.54 42.30 37.53
CA SER A 164 9.61 42.21 38.99
C SER A 164 10.96 42.68 39.53
N ILE A 165 12.07 42.18 38.95
CA ILE A 165 13.43 42.57 39.32
C ILE A 165 13.64 44.07 39.11
N ARG A 166 13.21 44.62 37.98
CA ARG A 166 13.33 46.06 37.70
C ARG A 166 12.50 46.90 38.67
N GLY A 167 11.31 46.42 39.04
CA GLY A 167 10.47 47.03 40.07
C GLY A 167 11.18 47.09 41.42
N ALA A 168 11.73 45.97 41.87
CA ALA A 168 12.51 45.89 43.10
C ALA A 168 13.73 46.84 43.06
N ILE A 169 14.54 46.79 42.01
CA ILE A 169 15.69 47.70 41.82
C ILE A 169 15.25 49.16 41.88
N SER A 170 14.13 49.53 41.24
CA SER A 170 13.63 50.90 41.25
C SER A 170 13.25 51.35 42.66
N THR A 171 12.64 50.47 43.46
CA THR A 171 12.33 50.76 44.87
C THR A 171 13.58 50.88 45.72
N GLU A 172 14.60 50.05 45.50
CA GLU A 172 15.88 50.13 46.20
C GLU A 172 16.64 51.40 45.83
N VAL A 173 16.71 51.76 44.54
CA VAL A 173 17.34 53.01 44.09
C VAL A 173 16.62 54.22 44.66
N ALA A 174 15.28 54.21 44.72
CA ALA A 174 14.52 55.28 45.37
C ALA A 174 14.82 55.38 46.87
N ARG A 175 14.93 54.23 47.55
CA ARG A 175 15.31 54.16 48.96
C ARG A 175 16.72 54.70 49.19
N MET A 176 17.71 54.23 48.42
CA MET A 176 19.11 54.69 48.48
C MET A 176 19.23 56.19 48.20
N LYS A 177 18.48 56.71 47.24
CA LYS A 177 18.48 58.15 46.95
C LYS A 177 17.87 58.95 48.11
N ALA A 178 16.82 58.44 48.74
CA ALA A 178 16.21 59.06 49.90
C ALA A 178 17.14 59.03 51.12
N THR A 179 17.86 57.93 51.35
CA THR A 179 18.85 57.83 52.44
C THR A 179 20.03 58.75 52.18
N ALA A 180 20.63 58.73 51.00
CA ALA A 180 21.73 59.61 50.64
C ALA A 180 21.34 61.09 50.77
N LYS A 181 20.12 61.47 50.37
CA LYS A 181 19.62 62.83 50.57
C LYS A 181 19.54 63.19 52.05
N ARG A 182 19.06 62.28 52.91
CA ARG A 182 19.00 62.51 54.37
C ARG A 182 20.40 62.61 54.98
N GLU A 183 21.34 61.78 54.57
CA GLU A 183 22.73 61.83 55.03
C GLU A 183 23.41 63.15 54.66
N ILE A 184 23.22 63.63 53.42
CA ILE A 184 23.73 64.93 52.98
C ILE A 184 23.16 66.06 53.86
N GLU A 185 21.85 66.06 54.11
CA GLU A 185 21.24 67.08 54.97
C GLU A 185 21.69 66.97 56.43
N ALA A 186 21.89 65.76 56.94
CA ALA A 186 22.44 65.53 58.28
C ALA A 186 23.88 66.02 58.40
N GLN A 187 24.73 65.76 57.40
CA GLN A 187 26.10 66.26 57.34
C GLN A 187 26.15 67.79 57.25
N LYS A 188 25.30 68.40 56.42
CA LYS A 188 25.18 69.87 56.38
C LYS A 188 24.81 70.43 57.75
N ALA A 189 23.81 69.85 58.41
CA ALA A 189 23.40 70.27 59.75
C ALA A 189 24.52 70.08 60.80
N ALA A 190 25.33 69.02 60.68
CA ALA A 190 26.50 68.82 61.54
C ALA A 190 27.56 69.91 61.32
N VAL A 191 27.91 70.20 60.07
CA VAL A 191 28.86 71.28 59.72
C VAL A 191 28.35 72.65 60.19
N GLU A 192 27.05 72.92 60.06
CA GLU A 192 26.44 74.16 60.57
C GLU A 192 26.52 74.27 62.10
N ARG A 193 26.36 73.15 62.83
CA ARG A 193 26.55 73.11 64.30
C ARG A 193 28.00 73.34 64.69
N ASP A 194 28.94 72.64 64.07
CA ASP A 194 30.37 72.81 64.35
C ASP A 194 30.81 74.25 64.10
N LEU A 195 30.28 74.88 63.05
CA LEU A 195 30.51 76.30 62.77
C LEU A 195 29.92 77.21 63.85
N ALA A 196 28.73 76.90 64.35
CA ALA A 196 28.08 77.66 65.43
C ALA A 196 28.80 77.50 66.77
N GLU A 197 29.25 76.30 67.11
CA GLU A 197 30.04 76.01 68.32
C GLU A 197 31.37 76.77 68.29
N ARG A 198 32.09 76.74 67.17
CA ARG A 198 33.32 77.52 66.98
C ARG A 198 33.08 79.03 67.14
N LYS A 199 31.96 79.55 66.62
CA LYS A 199 31.58 80.96 66.82
C LYS A 199 31.29 81.27 68.30
N LEU A 200 30.65 80.35 69.02
CA LEU A 200 30.35 80.51 70.45
C LEU A 200 31.61 80.51 71.30
N LEU A 201 32.55 79.59 71.03
CA LEU A 201 33.85 79.56 71.70
C LEU A 201 34.62 80.88 71.49
N ALA A 202 34.66 81.38 70.25
CA ALA A 202 35.28 82.68 69.95
C ALA A 202 34.59 83.85 70.68
N PHE A 203 33.25 83.81 70.81
CA PHE A 203 32.51 84.80 71.61
C PHE A 203 32.83 84.70 73.10
N ARG A 204 32.92 83.47 73.64
CA ARG A 204 33.20 83.19 75.06
C ARG A 204 34.58 83.70 75.47
N GLU A 205 35.60 83.46 74.65
CA GLU A 205 36.96 83.99 74.84
C GLU A 205 36.96 85.53 74.92
N THR A 206 36.06 86.18 74.18
CA THR A 206 35.91 87.65 74.18
C THR A 206 35.19 88.19 75.42
N SER A 207 34.44 87.36 76.16
CA SER A 207 33.44 87.77 77.15
C SER A 207 33.88 87.79 78.63
N ILE A 208 35.17 87.56 78.93
CA ILE A 208 35.67 87.47 80.30
C ILE A 208 35.66 88.85 80.98
N GLY A 209 34.68 89.10 81.87
CA GLY A 209 34.70 90.13 82.94
C GLY A 209 33.45 91.03 83.11
N LEU A 210 32.29 90.53 83.59
CA LEU A 210 31.02 91.31 83.61
C LEU A 210 30.03 90.90 84.76
N ASP A 211 28.87 91.59 84.87
CA ASP A 211 28.04 91.84 86.08
C ASP A 211 26.64 91.12 86.16
N PHE A 212 25.78 91.34 87.17
CA PHE A 212 24.51 90.61 87.53
C PHE A 212 23.56 90.13 86.39
N GLU A 213 23.45 90.84 85.28
CA GLU A 213 22.73 90.40 84.06
C GLU A 213 23.28 89.08 83.49
N GLN A 214 24.57 88.81 83.74
CA GLN A 214 25.26 87.59 83.39
C GLN A 214 24.83 86.37 84.18
N ALA A 215 24.35 86.54 85.42
CA ALA A 215 23.85 85.42 86.22
C ALA A 215 22.54 84.85 85.64
N ALA A 216 21.67 85.71 85.10
CA ALA A 216 20.47 85.28 84.38
C ALA A 216 20.84 84.55 83.08
N ALA A 217 21.89 85.00 82.37
CA ALA A 217 22.40 84.33 81.18
C ALA A 217 22.97 82.91 81.50
N LEU A 218 23.59 82.72 82.66
CA LEU A 218 24.11 81.41 83.09
C LEU A 218 23.00 80.38 83.36
N LEU A 219 21.85 80.82 83.89
CA LEU A 219 20.73 79.91 84.14
C LEU A 219 20.07 79.45 82.82
N THR A 220 19.97 80.33 81.83
CA THR A 220 19.53 79.97 80.48
C THR A 220 20.53 79.06 79.76
N GLU A 221 21.83 79.21 80.02
CA GLU A 221 22.87 78.32 79.52
C GLU A 221 22.75 76.90 80.09
N GLN A 222 22.50 76.75 81.40
CA GLN A 222 22.31 75.43 82.01
C GLN A 222 21.09 74.68 81.44
N ALA A 223 19.95 75.36 81.30
CA ALA A 223 18.76 74.77 80.68
C ALA A 223 19.00 74.36 79.21
N ARG A 224 19.90 75.06 78.52
CA ARG A 224 20.32 74.71 77.16
C ARG A 224 21.22 73.48 77.14
N ILE A 225 22.15 73.35 78.08
CA ILE A 225 23.04 72.18 78.21
C ILE A 225 22.22 70.91 78.49
N ASP A 226 21.24 70.97 79.39
CA ASP A 226 20.39 69.82 79.71
C ASP A 226 19.58 69.37 78.48
N LEU A 227 19.06 70.32 77.70
CA LEU A 227 18.36 70.02 76.44
C LEU A 227 19.31 69.40 75.40
N GLU A 228 20.56 69.84 75.33
CA GLU A 228 21.57 69.27 74.44
C GLU A 228 21.94 67.83 74.84
N LEU A 229 22.00 67.53 76.14
CA LEU A 229 22.19 66.17 76.67
C LEU A 229 21.01 65.25 76.31
N GLU A 230 19.76 65.71 76.45
CA GLU A 230 18.60 64.91 76.06
C GLU A 230 18.56 64.68 74.53
N LEU A 231 18.92 65.69 73.75
CA LEU A 231 19.01 65.57 72.29
C LEU A 231 20.11 64.60 71.84
N THR A 232 21.26 64.57 72.52
CA THR A 232 22.33 63.62 72.20
C THR A 232 21.96 62.19 72.58
N ALA A 233 21.33 61.98 73.73
CA ALA A 233 20.83 60.67 74.14
C ALA A 233 19.79 60.12 73.14
N ARG A 234 18.79 60.93 72.76
CA ARG A 234 17.81 60.52 71.73
C ARG A 234 18.43 60.22 70.38
N ARG A 235 19.51 60.92 70.01
CA ARG A 235 20.24 60.64 68.76
C ARG A 235 20.97 59.30 68.83
N GLN A 236 21.65 58.99 69.94
CA GLN A 236 22.32 57.70 70.11
C GLN A 236 21.34 56.53 70.08
N GLU A 237 20.16 56.68 70.71
CA GLU A 237 19.10 55.67 70.64
C GLU A 237 18.59 55.48 69.20
N ALA A 238 18.37 56.57 68.46
CA ALA A 238 17.95 56.51 67.06
C ALA A 238 19.02 55.87 66.15
N GLU A 239 20.31 56.14 66.39
CA GLU A 239 21.43 55.54 65.67
C GLU A 239 21.53 54.03 65.94
N ALA A 240 21.38 53.60 67.19
CA ALA A 240 21.38 52.19 67.55
C ALA A 240 20.19 51.44 66.93
N GLU A 241 18.99 52.03 66.94
CA GLU A 241 17.82 51.44 66.30
C GLU A 241 17.99 51.35 64.78
N TYR A 242 18.61 52.37 64.15
CA TYR A 242 18.92 52.36 62.73
C TYR A 242 19.93 51.27 62.36
N LEU A 243 21.01 51.13 63.13
CA LEU A 243 22.02 50.09 62.90
C LEU A 243 21.39 48.69 62.97
N ARG A 244 20.51 48.46 63.94
CA ARG A 244 19.77 47.19 64.06
C ARG A 244 18.89 46.94 62.83
N LYS A 245 18.10 47.92 62.40
CA LYS A 245 17.25 47.79 61.19
C LYS A 245 18.09 47.57 59.92
N HIS A 246 19.27 48.19 59.84
CA HIS A 246 20.18 48.00 58.72
C HIS A 246 20.73 46.56 58.69
N GLN A 247 21.19 46.04 59.84
CA GLN A 247 21.67 44.66 59.94
C GLN A 247 20.57 43.64 59.61
N GLU A 248 19.34 43.88 60.09
CA GLU A 248 18.18 43.06 59.75
C GLU A 248 17.89 43.08 58.23
N ALA A 249 17.96 44.24 57.58
CA ALA A 249 17.76 44.37 56.15
C ALA A 249 18.87 43.65 55.36
N VAL A 250 20.14 43.80 55.74
CA VAL A 250 21.27 43.12 55.11
C VAL A 250 21.11 41.60 55.24
N ALA A 251 20.79 41.10 56.43
CA ALA A 251 20.56 39.68 56.66
C ALA A 251 19.38 39.14 55.83
N ALA A 252 18.29 39.91 55.70
CA ALA A 252 17.18 39.54 54.83
C ALA A 252 17.59 39.48 53.36
N THR A 253 18.33 40.48 52.85
CA THR A 253 18.81 40.47 51.46
C THR A 253 19.76 39.33 51.15
N GLN A 254 20.64 38.98 52.10
CA GLN A 254 21.55 37.85 51.92
C GLN A 254 20.78 36.53 51.83
N ARG A 255 19.78 36.32 52.70
CA ARG A 255 18.91 35.14 52.63
C ARG A 255 18.19 35.04 51.28
N TYR A 256 17.68 36.15 50.76
CA TYR A 256 17.06 36.17 49.44
C TYR A 256 18.03 35.83 48.31
N LEU A 257 19.27 36.32 48.37
CA LEU A 257 20.29 35.98 47.38
C LEU A 257 20.66 34.50 47.44
N ASP A 258 20.82 33.96 48.65
CA ASP A 258 21.15 32.55 48.85
C ASP A 258 20.02 31.63 48.35
N ASP A 259 18.75 31.97 48.64
CA ASP A 259 17.58 31.25 48.15
C ASP A 259 17.45 31.31 46.62
N ALA A 260 17.66 32.49 46.02
CA ALA A 260 17.63 32.66 44.57
C ALA A 260 18.74 31.84 43.87
N ASN A 261 19.95 31.82 44.44
CA ASN A 261 21.06 31.02 43.93
C ASN A 261 20.78 29.52 44.06
N ALA A 262 20.18 29.06 45.16
CA ALA A 262 19.79 27.67 45.34
C ALA A 262 18.72 27.25 44.32
N GLN A 263 17.72 28.10 44.06
CA GLN A 263 16.69 27.84 43.04
C GLN A 263 17.28 27.80 41.63
N LEU A 264 18.17 28.73 41.29
CA LEU A 264 18.85 28.74 40.00
C LEU A 264 19.69 27.47 39.79
N SER A 265 20.44 27.05 40.81
CA SER A 265 21.22 25.80 40.78
C SER A 265 20.32 24.59 40.55
N SER A 266 19.21 24.48 41.28
CA SER A 266 18.22 23.41 41.10
C SER A 266 17.59 23.42 39.71
N ALA A 267 17.26 24.60 39.17
CA ALA A 267 16.72 24.75 37.82
C ALA A 267 17.73 24.30 36.76
N LEU A 268 19.01 24.67 36.91
CA LEU A 268 20.08 24.23 36.02
C LEU A 268 20.29 22.71 36.07
N THR A 269 20.25 22.09 37.26
CA THR A 269 20.34 20.63 37.37
C THR A 269 19.17 19.95 36.68
N ARG A 270 17.93 20.43 36.88
CA ARG A 270 16.75 19.89 36.20
C ARG A 270 16.80 20.07 34.69
N ALA A 271 17.23 21.23 34.21
CA ALA A 271 17.39 21.50 32.78
C ALA A 271 18.43 20.58 32.13
N ASN A 272 19.58 20.37 32.79
CA ASN A 272 20.61 19.44 32.30
C ASN A 272 20.14 17.99 32.33
N ALA A 273 19.42 17.56 33.36
CA ALA A 273 18.83 16.22 33.43
C ALA A 273 17.82 15.99 32.29
N ALA A 274 16.90 16.93 32.08
CA ALA A 274 15.94 16.88 30.97
C ALA A 274 16.62 16.86 29.59
N ARG A 275 17.72 17.61 29.42
CA ARG A 275 18.51 17.59 28.18
C ARG A 275 19.16 16.23 27.93
N LEU A 276 19.74 15.62 28.97
CA LEU A 276 20.34 14.28 28.87
C LEU A 276 19.27 13.23 28.55
N GLU A 277 18.11 13.29 29.21
CA GLU A 277 16.96 12.42 28.90
C GLU A 277 16.51 12.58 27.45
N ALA A 278 16.40 13.81 26.94
CA ALA A 278 16.08 14.06 25.53
C ALA A 278 17.13 13.49 24.56
N GLU A 279 18.42 13.71 24.81
CA GLU A 279 19.52 13.18 23.99
C GLU A 279 19.51 11.63 23.96
N THR A 280 19.25 10.99 25.11
CA THR A 280 19.14 9.53 25.21
C THR A 280 17.92 8.96 24.49
N LEU A 281 16.76 9.62 24.60
CA LEU A 281 15.56 9.23 23.87
C LEU A 281 15.74 9.38 22.36
N GLU A 282 16.37 10.46 21.90
CA GLU A 282 16.67 10.68 20.49
C GLU A 282 17.61 9.60 19.93
N ALA A 283 18.70 9.30 20.65
CA ALA A 283 19.62 8.23 20.28
C ALA A 283 18.93 6.84 20.23
N ALA A 284 18.05 6.55 21.21
CA ALA A 284 17.26 5.32 21.22
C ALA A 284 16.29 5.25 20.03
N ALA A 285 15.60 6.35 19.71
CA ALA A 285 14.68 6.43 18.58
C ALA A 285 15.40 6.21 17.24
N ILE A 286 16.58 6.83 17.05
CA ILE A 286 17.40 6.62 15.84
C ILE A 286 17.82 5.16 15.72
N SER A 287 18.30 4.55 16.82
CA SER A 287 18.72 3.14 16.84
C SER A 287 17.57 2.18 16.53
N ILE A 288 16.39 2.38 17.12
CA ILE A 288 15.19 1.58 16.85
C ILE A 288 14.74 1.74 15.39
N ASN A 289 14.77 2.97 14.86
CA ASN A 289 14.41 3.23 13.47
C ASN A 289 15.37 2.50 12.52
N GLN A 290 16.69 2.63 12.74
CA GLN A 290 17.71 1.90 11.96
C GLN A 290 17.48 0.39 12.02
N GLN A 291 17.35 -0.20 13.21
CA GLN A 291 17.09 -1.63 13.37
C GLN A 291 15.80 -2.07 12.65
N THR A 292 14.73 -1.28 12.74
CA THR A 292 13.46 -1.58 12.08
C THR A 292 13.61 -1.51 10.55
N THR A 293 14.31 -0.51 10.03
CA THR A 293 14.56 -0.39 8.59
C THR A 293 15.46 -1.51 8.07
N ASP A 294 16.50 -1.90 8.81
CA ASP A 294 17.39 -2.99 8.43
C ASP A 294 16.70 -4.35 8.50
N ALA A 295 15.87 -4.57 9.53
CA ALA A 295 15.05 -5.78 9.64
C ALA A 295 14.02 -5.86 8.50
N ALA A 296 13.38 -4.75 8.16
CA ALA A 296 12.44 -4.68 7.04
C ALA A 296 13.13 -4.93 5.70
N ARG A 297 14.32 -4.36 5.47
CA ARG A 297 15.15 -4.62 4.27
C ARG A 297 15.53 -6.10 4.17
N LYS A 298 16.11 -6.68 5.23
CA LYS A 298 16.48 -8.11 5.25
C LYS A 298 15.29 -9.01 5.00
N LYS A 299 14.13 -8.70 5.58
CA LYS A 299 12.90 -9.47 5.34
C LYS A 299 12.42 -9.34 3.89
N SER A 300 12.48 -8.14 3.32
CA SER A 300 12.15 -7.89 1.91
C SER A 300 13.09 -8.67 0.99
N ASP A 301 14.40 -8.59 1.21
CA ASP A 301 15.42 -9.29 0.41
C ASP A 301 15.23 -10.82 0.50
N ALA A 302 14.91 -11.34 1.68
CA ALA A 302 14.62 -12.76 1.87
C ALA A 302 13.35 -13.21 1.13
N ILE A 303 12.29 -12.38 1.11
CA ILE A 303 11.06 -12.66 0.37
C ILE A 303 11.34 -12.66 -1.15
N ILE A 304 12.10 -11.68 -1.64
CA ILE A 304 12.47 -11.61 -3.07
C ILE A 304 13.30 -12.83 -3.46
N ALA A 305 14.32 -13.18 -2.66
CA ALA A 305 15.15 -14.36 -2.92
C ALA A 305 14.35 -15.68 -2.89
N ALA A 306 13.40 -15.81 -1.96
CA ALA A 306 12.51 -16.97 -1.90
C ALA A 306 11.59 -17.05 -3.13
N ALA A 307 10.99 -15.92 -3.53
CA ALA A 307 10.14 -15.86 -4.72
C ALA A 307 10.91 -16.15 -6.00
N GLU A 308 12.15 -15.66 -6.13
CA GLU A 308 13.03 -15.98 -7.27
C GLU A 308 13.42 -17.47 -7.30
N ALA A 309 13.70 -18.07 -6.15
CA ALA A 309 14.02 -19.50 -6.05
C ALA A 309 12.81 -20.36 -6.44
N GLU A 310 11.61 -20.01 -5.97
CA GLU A 310 10.36 -20.66 -6.33
C GLU A 310 10.06 -20.51 -7.83
N ALA A 311 10.16 -19.29 -8.37
CA ALA A 311 9.98 -19.04 -9.80
C ALA A 311 10.93 -19.88 -10.68
N ARG A 312 12.21 -20.00 -10.27
CA ARG A 312 13.19 -20.88 -10.95
C ARG A 312 12.84 -22.35 -10.84
N SER A 313 12.34 -22.79 -9.68
CA SER A 313 11.89 -24.17 -9.49
C SER A 313 10.69 -24.49 -10.40
N VAL A 314 9.67 -23.63 -10.42
CA VAL A 314 8.49 -23.77 -11.27
C VAL A 314 8.87 -23.75 -12.75
N ALA A 315 9.76 -22.84 -13.17
CA ALA A 315 10.25 -22.80 -14.54
C ALA A 315 10.97 -24.10 -14.94
N THR A 316 11.82 -24.62 -14.05
CA THR A 316 12.55 -25.88 -14.28
C THR A 316 11.61 -27.08 -14.36
N GLN A 317 10.64 -27.18 -13.44
CA GLN A 317 9.63 -28.24 -13.44
C GLN A 317 8.75 -28.17 -14.69
N SER A 318 8.32 -26.97 -15.08
CA SER A 318 7.52 -26.76 -16.30
C SER A 318 8.30 -27.18 -17.54
N GLN A 319 9.59 -26.83 -17.61
CA GLN A 319 10.45 -27.21 -18.73
C GLN A 319 10.69 -28.72 -18.80
N GLN A 320 10.91 -29.39 -17.66
CA GLN A 320 11.01 -30.85 -17.59
C GLN A 320 9.71 -31.54 -18.02
N GLN A 321 8.56 -31.04 -17.59
CA GLN A 321 7.25 -31.56 -18.01
C GLN A 321 7.04 -31.39 -19.51
N LEU A 322 7.40 -30.23 -20.07
CA LEU A 322 7.35 -29.96 -21.51
C LEU A 322 8.26 -30.91 -22.29
N GLU A 323 9.50 -31.13 -21.84
CA GLU A 323 10.43 -32.07 -22.47
C GLU A 323 9.92 -33.51 -22.43
N LEU A 324 9.34 -33.94 -21.31
CA LEU A 324 8.69 -35.26 -21.17
C LEU A 324 7.50 -35.39 -22.13
N GLN A 325 6.64 -34.39 -22.21
CA GLN A 325 5.51 -34.40 -23.15
C GLN A 325 5.98 -34.44 -24.60
N ILE A 326 7.01 -33.66 -24.97
CA ILE A 326 7.61 -33.69 -26.30
C ILE A 326 8.24 -35.05 -26.60
N ALA A 327 8.94 -35.65 -25.64
CA ALA A 327 9.54 -36.97 -25.80
C ALA A 327 8.49 -38.05 -26.01
N ASN A 328 7.42 -38.04 -25.21
CA ASN A 328 6.28 -38.97 -25.35
C ASN A 328 5.59 -38.79 -26.70
N ALA A 329 5.31 -37.54 -27.11
CA ALA A 329 4.71 -37.25 -28.42
C ALA A 329 5.60 -37.71 -29.58
N LYS A 330 6.93 -37.55 -29.47
CA LYS A 330 7.88 -38.07 -30.46
C LYS A 330 7.90 -39.60 -30.51
N ALA A 331 7.92 -40.26 -29.36
CA ALA A 331 7.89 -41.72 -29.29
C ALA A 331 6.61 -42.28 -29.92
N GLU A 332 5.46 -41.64 -29.66
CA GLU A 332 4.18 -42.01 -30.28
C GLU A 332 4.20 -41.76 -31.80
N LEU A 333 4.75 -40.63 -32.24
CA LEU A 333 4.93 -40.34 -33.67
C LEU A 333 5.80 -41.41 -34.36
N ASP A 334 6.91 -41.79 -33.75
CA ASP A 334 7.82 -42.80 -34.30
C ASP A 334 7.18 -44.19 -34.31
N ARG A 335 6.38 -44.52 -33.29
CA ARG A 335 5.55 -45.73 -33.26
C ARG A 335 4.58 -45.75 -34.44
N ILE A 336 3.79 -44.69 -34.63
CA ILE A 336 2.85 -44.55 -35.75
C ILE A 336 3.58 -44.65 -37.10
N LYS A 337 4.77 -44.04 -37.24
CA LYS A 337 5.58 -44.18 -38.45
C LYS A 337 6.02 -45.63 -38.69
N SER A 338 6.50 -46.31 -37.66
CA SER A 338 6.90 -47.73 -37.78
C SER A 338 5.70 -48.63 -38.12
N GLU A 339 4.53 -48.36 -37.55
CA GLU A 339 3.29 -49.05 -37.88
C GLU A 339 2.92 -48.81 -39.34
N ARG A 340 2.99 -47.56 -39.82
CA ARG A 340 2.78 -47.21 -41.24
C ARG A 340 3.75 -47.94 -42.16
N GLU A 341 5.04 -47.96 -41.83
CA GLU A 341 6.07 -48.61 -42.65
C GLU A 341 5.87 -50.13 -42.66
N SER A 342 5.51 -50.73 -41.52
CA SER A 342 5.17 -52.16 -41.42
C SER A 342 3.94 -52.52 -42.26
N VAL A 343 2.92 -51.66 -42.27
CA VAL A 343 1.73 -51.77 -43.12
C VAL A 343 2.15 -51.65 -44.58
N GLU A 344 3.01 -50.69 -44.94
CA GLU A 344 3.54 -50.52 -46.30
C GLU A 344 4.30 -51.78 -46.79
N VAL A 345 5.16 -52.41 -45.96
CA VAL A 345 5.83 -53.66 -46.36
C VAL A 345 4.87 -54.85 -46.37
N TYR A 346 3.89 -54.91 -45.46
CA TYR A 346 2.85 -55.95 -45.49
C TYR A 346 2.06 -55.88 -46.80
N LEU A 347 1.74 -54.68 -47.26
CA LEU A 347 1.02 -54.43 -48.51
C LEU A 347 1.88 -54.69 -49.75
N ARG A 348 3.19 -54.37 -49.72
CA ARG A 348 4.13 -54.81 -50.76
C ARG A 348 4.25 -56.32 -50.82
N ASN A 349 4.35 -56.99 -49.67
CA ASN A 349 4.41 -58.46 -49.61
C ASN A 349 3.11 -59.08 -50.11
N LEU A 350 1.95 -58.53 -49.75
CA LEU A 350 0.66 -58.96 -50.30
C LEU A 350 0.61 -58.77 -51.82
N ARG A 351 1.08 -57.63 -52.34
CA ARG A 351 1.18 -57.34 -53.78
C ARG A 351 2.13 -58.29 -54.51
N ASN A 352 3.27 -58.64 -53.93
CA ASN A 352 4.23 -59.58 -54.51
C ASN A 352 3.71 -61.01 -54.49
N VAL A 353 3.07 -61.44 -53.39
CA VAL A 353 2.35 -62.72 -53.35
C VAL A 353 1.25 -62.72 -54.40
N LEU A 354 0.54 -61.60 -54.57
CA LEU A 354 -0.48 -61.35 -55.60
C LEU A 354 0.03 -61.09 -57.02
N GLN A 355 1.32 -61.07 -57.26
CA GLN A 355 1.88 -61.17 -58.61
C GLN A 355 2.50 -62.56 -58.84
N GLY A 356 3.00 -63.19 -57.77
CA GLY A 356 3.67 -64.50 -57.79
C GLY A 356 2.80 -65.69 -58.16
N ALA A 357 1.54 -65.79 -57.69
CA ALA A 357 0.64 -66.88 -58.12
C ALA A 357 -0.39 -66.48 -59.19
N GLY A 358 -0.21 -65.30 -59.82
CA GLY A 358 -0.87 -64.92 -61.07
C GLY A 358 -0.03 -65.30 -62.30
N GLY A 359 1.22 -65.72 -62.09
CA GLY A 359 2.16 -66.10 -63.15
C GLY A 359 2.26 -67.59 -63.46
N ASN A 360 1.35 -68.45 -62.94
CA ASN A 360 1.48 -69.90 -63.10
C ASN A 360 0.22 -70.65 -63.56
N GLN A 361 -0.53 -70.05 -64.49
CA GLN A 361 -1.47 -70.74 -65.39
C GLN A 361 -1.39 -69.98 -66.74
N SER A 362 -0.85 -70.52 -67.84
CA SER A 362 -1.32 -71.72 -68.55
C SER A 362 -0.21 -72.51 -69.26
N PRO A 363 -0.34 -73.85 -69.37
CA PRO A 363 0.22 -74.66 -70.44
C PRO A 363 -0.75 -74.78 -71.65
N LEU A 364 -0.25 -75.39 -72.73
CA LEU A 364 -0.90 -75.87 -73.97
C LEU A 364 -0.77 -74.87 -75.16
N ALA A 365 -0.03 -75.20 -76.22
CA ALA A 365 -0.22 -76.26 -77.22
C ALA A 365 -1.45 -76.02 -78.11
#